data_AF-A0A1B6EM92-F1
#
_entry.id   AF-A0A1B6EM92-F1
#
_cell.length_a   1.000
_cell.length_b   1.000
_cell.length_c   1.000
_cell.angle_alpha   90.00
_cell.angle_beta   90.00
_cell.angle_gamma   90.00
#
_symmetry.space_group_name_H-M   'P 1'
#
loop_
_entity.id
_entity.type
_entity.pdbx_description
1 polymer ?
#
loop_
_entity_poly.entity_id
_entity_poly.type
_entity_poly.pdbx_seq_one_letter_code
_entity_poly.pdbx_strand_id
1 'polypeptide(L)'
;PASQTRDKDILTRSGVGKVLSSLNEMGFEFMVCDSPAGIENGALMALYFADEAIITTNPEVSSVRDSDRILGILSSKSHRAENNMVPIKEHLLLTRYNPSRVSRGDMLSMEDIVDILR
;
A
#
# COMPACT_ATOMS: atom_id res chain seq x y z
N PRO A 1 14.68 7.69 20.58
CA PRO A 1 13.54 6.75 20.83
C PRO A 1 12.24 7.38 20.34
N ALA A 2 11.81 7.03 19.13
CA ALA A 2 10.53 7.47 18.60
C ALA A 2 9.41 6.87 19.48
N SER A 3 8.50 7.73 19.92
CA SER A 3 7.39 7.45 20.83
C SER A 3 6.61 6.21 20.37
N GLN A 4 6.84 5.08 21.04
CA GLN A 4 6.28 3.75 20.71
C GLN A 4 5.17 3.34 21.68
N THR A 5 4.55 4.29 22.38
CA THR A 5 3.57 3.98 23.43
C THR A 5 2.51 5.08 23.53
N ARG A 6 1.46 5.01 22.68
CA ARG A 6 0.04 5.20 23.10
C ARG A 6 -1.04 5.18 22.01
N ASP A 7 -0.72 5.31 20.72
CA ASP A 7 -1.74 5.77 19.75
C ASP A 7 -2.14 4.77 18.65
N LYS A 8 -2.02 3.45 18.88
CA LYS A 8 -2.32 2.45 17.83
C LYS A 8 -3.82 2.29 17.51
N ASP A 9 -4.72 2.84 18.34
CA ASP A 9 -6.18 2.73 18.19
C ASP A 9 -6.88 4.10 18.02
N ILE A 10 -6.14 5.20 17.80
CA ILE A 10 -6.75 6.53 17.62
C ILE A 10 -7.57 6.60 16.34
N LEU A 11 -7.12 5.94 15.28
CA LEU A 11 -7.80 5.94 13.99
C LEU A 11 -8.83 4.82 13.96
N THR A 12 -10.10 5.19 14.03
CA THR A 12 -11.22 4.27 13.88
C THR A 12 -11.71 4.26 12.43
N ARG A 13 -12.17 3.10 11.92
CA ARG A 13 -12.75 2.98 10.56
C ARG A 13 -13.87 4.01 10.34
N SER A 14 -14.75 4.19 11.32
CA SER A 14 -15.84 5.18 11.23
C SER A 14 -15.33 6.62 11.19
N GLY A 15 -14.35 6.96 12.03
CA GLY A 15 -13.77 8.31 12.05
C GLY A 15 -13.08 8.67 10.74
N VAL A 16 -12.21 7.77 10.25
CA VAL A 16 -11.50 7.96 8.97
C VAL A 16 -12.49 8.03 7.80
N GLY A 17 -13.48 7.13 7.75
CA GLY A 17 -14.50 7.14 6.71
C GLY A 17 -15.28 8.45 6.65
N LYS A 18 -15.66 9.02 7.81
CA LYS A 18 -16.31 10.33 7.86
C LYS A 18 -15.45 11.45 7.30
N VAL A 19 -14.16 11.48 7.64
CA VAL A 19 -13.22 12.48 7.12
C VAL A 19 -13.10 12.38 5.60
N LEU A 20 -12.93 11.16 5.07
CA LEU A 20 -12.84 10.94 3.62
C LEU A 20 -14.13 11.35 2.89
N SER A 21 -15.30 11.05 3.47
CA SER A 21 -16.59 11.51 2.93
C SER A 21 -16.70 13.04 2.91
N SER A 22 -16.30 13.73 3.97
CA SER A 22 -16.31 15.20 4.00
C SER A 22 -15.35 15.81 2.99
N LEU A 23 -14.16 15.22 2.79
CA LEU A 23 -13.23 15.68 1.74
C LEU A 23 -13.83 15.48 0.34
N ASN A 24 -14.52 14.36 0.11
CA ASN A 24 -15.22 14.14 -1.16
C ASN A 24 -16.35 15.17 -1.38
N GLU A 25 -17.12 15.50 -0.35
CA GLU A 25 -18.17 16.55 -0.40
C GLU A 25 -17.60 17.95 -0.67
N MET A 26 -16.35 18.22 -0.25
CA MET A 26 -15.63 19.46 -0.56
C MET A 26 -15.13 19.53 -2.01
N GLY A 27 -15.26 18.45 -2.79
CA GLY A 27 -14.88 18.40 -4.20
C GLY A 27 -13.40 18.07 -4.45
N PHE A 28 -12.70 17.45 -3.49
CA PHE A 28 -11.34 16.97 -3.73
C PHE A 28 -11.35 15.79 -4.72
N GLU A 29 -10.65 15.95 -5.85
CA GLU A 29 -10.55 14.91 -6.88
C GLU A 29 -9.58 13.78 -6.49
N PHE A 30 -8.57 14.10 -5.67
CA PHE A 30 -7.55 13.14 -5.23
C PHE A 30 -7.29 13.26 -3.73
N MET A 31 -7.28 12.12 -3.05
CA MET A 31 -6.90 11.98 -1.65
C MET A 31 -5.74 10.99 -1.55
N VAL A 32 -4.54 11.49 -1.24
CA VAL A 32 -3.34 10.65 -1.11
C VAL A 32 -3.16 10.26 0.35
N CYS A 33 -3.36 8.98 0.63
CA CYS A 33 -3.14 8.40 1.96
C CYS A 33 -1.70 7.89 2.08
N ASP A 34 -0.84 8.63 2.79
CA ASP A 34 0.53 8.19 3.09
C ASP A 34 0.52 7.09 4.16
N SER A 35 0.65 5.83 3.72
CA SER A 35 0.60 4.67 4.60
C SER A 35 1.91 4.51 5.36
N PRO A 36 1.89 4.22 6.68
CA PRO A 36 3.09 3.79 7.38
C PRO A 36 3.57 2.43 6.83
N ALA A 37 4.84 2.12 7.09
CA ALA A 37 5.43 0.84 6.74
C ALA A 37 4.82 -0.33 7.53
N GLY A 38 4.94 -1.54 6.98
CA GLY A 38 4.47 -2.77 7.61
C GLY A 38 2.99 -3.05 7.35
N ILE A 39 2.44 -3.98 8.14
CA ILE A 39 1.07 -4.52 8.00
C ILE A 39 0.24 -4.34 9.27
N GLU A 40 0.69 -3.45 10.16
CA GLU A 40 0.02 -3.14 11.42
C GLU A 40 -1.25 -2.30 11.20
N ASN A 41 -2.01 -2.05 12.27
CA ASN A 41 -3.29 -1.31 12.21
C ASN A 41 -3.20 0.03 11.44
N GLY A 42 -2.09 0.76 11.55
CA GLY A 42 -1.91 2.02 10.82
C GLY A 42 -1.90 1.83 9.30
N ALA A 43 -1.15 0.84 8.81
CA ALA A 43 -1.06 0.53 7.38
C ALA A 43 -2.39 -0.03 6.87
N LEU A 44 -3.01 -0.92 7.65
CA LEU A 44 -4.33 -1.48 7.34
C LEU A 44 -5.41 -0.38 7.25
N MET A 45 -5.37 0.61 8.14
CA MET A 45 -6.32 1.72 8.12
C MET A 45 -6.13 2.61 6.89
N ALA A 46 -4.88 2.92 6.52
CA ALA A 46 -4.57 3.76 5.38
C ALA A 46 -5.05 3.15 4.05
N LEU A 47 -4.95 1.82 3.89
CA LEU A 47 -5.39 1.11 2.69
C LEU A 47 -6.87 0.73 2.69
N TYR A 48 -7.55 0.74 3.85
CA TYR A 48 -8.89 0.15 3.98
C TYR A 48 -9.92 0.79 3.05
N PHE A 49 -9.89 2.10 2.89
CA PHE A 49 -10.84 2.85 2.04
C PHE A 49 -10.27 3.23 0.66
N ALA A 50 -9.11 2.68 0.28
CA ALA A 50 -8.47 3.06 -0.98
C ALA A 50 -9.27 2.58 -2.20
N ASP A 51 -9.26 3.38 -3.26
CA ASP A 51 -9.78 3.02 -4.58
C ASP A 51 -8.67 2.49 -5.50
N GLU A 52 -7.48 3.07 -5.37
CA GLU A 52 -6.26 2.68 -6.06
C GLU A 52 -5.13 2.54 -5.02
N ALA A 53 -4.19 1.63 -5.26
CA ALA A 53 -3.03 1.42 -4.42
C ALA A 53 -1.75 1.51 -5.24
N ILE A 54 -0.79 2.33 -4.78
CA ILE A 54 0.55 2.42 -5.35
C ILE A 54 1.50 1.59 -4.47
N ILE A 55 1.87 0.43 -4.96
CA ILE A 55 2.76 -0.50 -4.28
C ILE A 55 4.20 -0.07 -4.55
N THR A 56 4.81 0.55 -3.55
CA THR A 56 6.16 1.08 -3.65
C THR A 56 7.17 -0.02 -3.31
N THR A 57 7.95 -0.45 -4.31
CA THR A 57 8.81 -1.63 -4.21
C THR A 57 10.23 -1.30 -4.62
N ASN A 58 11.21 -1.64 -3.79
CA ASN A 58 12.61 -1.64 -4.20
C ASN A 58 12.93 -2.95 -4.93
N PRO A 59 13.89 -2.97 -5.87
CA PRO A 59 14.29 -4.17 -6.62
C PRO A 59 15.17 -5.12 -5.79
N GLU A 60 14.67 -5.51 -4.62
CA GLU A 60 15.30 -6.40 -3.65
C GLU A 60 14.28 -7.45 -3.22
N VAL A 61 14.71 -8.71 -3.06
CA VAL A 61 13.83 -9.85 -2.78
C VAL A 61 12.93 -9.62 -1.57
N SER A 62 13.45 -9.01 -0.50
CA SER A 62 12.68 -8.69 0.71
C SER A 62 11.54 -7.71 0.43
N SER A 63 11.84 -6.61 -0.27
CA SER A 63 10.85 -5.58 -0.60
C SER A 63 9.74 -6.12 -1.51
N VAL A 64 10.08 -7.00 -2.46
CA VAL A 64 9.10 -7.62 -3.36
C VAL A 64 8.19 -8.56 -2.59
N ARG A 65 8.72 -9.40 -1.68
CA ARG A 65 7.90 -10.29 -0.85
C ARG A 65 6.97 -9.54 0.10
N ASP A 66 7.42 -8.44 0.67
CA ASP A 66 6.57 -7.60 1.50
C ASP A 66 5.47 -6.93 0.67
N SER A 67 5.77 -6.57 -0.59
CA SER A 67 4.80 -6.02 -1.55
C SER A 67 3.72 -7.06 -1.91
N ASP A 68 4.11 -8.29 -2.19
CA ASP A 68 3.20 -9.42 -2.43
C ASP A 68 2.23 -9.63 -1.25
N ARG A 69 2.76 -9.57 -0.02
CA ARG A 69 1.93 -9.66 1.18
C ARG A 69 0.90 -8.53 1.28
N ILE A 70 1.25 -7.32 0.87
CA ILE A 70 0.31 -6.18 0.85
C ILE A 70 -0.78 -6.39 -0.20
N LEU A 71 -0.45 -6.91 -1.39
CA LEU A 71 -1.46 -7.28 -2.40
C LEU A 71 -2.47 -8.30 -1.86
N GLY A 72 -1.99 -9.32 -1.15
CA GLY A 72 -2.85 -10.29 -0.46
C GLY A 72 -3.75 -9.64 0.61
N ILE A 73 -3.30 -8.58 1.26
CA ILE A 73 -4.11 -7.82 2.23
C ILE A 73 -5.14 -6.93 1.52
N LEU A 74 -4.77 -6.25 0.43
CA LEU A 74 -5.69 -5.41 -0.35
C LEU A 74 -6.87 -6.22 -0.89
N SER A 75 -6.59 -7.41 -1.41
CA SER A 75 -7.59 -8.32 -1.97
C SER A 75 -8.49 -9.00 -0.94
N SER A 76 -8.13 -8.98 0.36
CA SER A 76 -8.89 -9.71 1.40
C SER A 76 -9.44 -8.85 2.54
N LYS A 77 -8.82 -7.70 2.85
CA LYS A 77 -9.12 -6.88 4.04
C LYS A 77 -9.47 -5.42 3.74
N SER A 78 -9.43 -5.00 2.47
CA SER A 78 -9.93 -3.67 2.11
C SER A 78 -11.45 -3.61 2.26
N HIS A 79 -12.00 -2.42 2.41
CA HIS A 79 -13.45 -2.21 2.42
C HIS A 79 -14.10 -2.77 1.14
N ARG A 80 -13.45 -2.55 0.00
CA ARG A 80 -13.89 -3.06 -1.30
C ARG A 80 -13.90 -4.59 -1.35
N ALA A 81 -12.85 -5.25 -0.85
CA ALA A 81 -12.79 -6.70 -0.74
C ALA A 81 -13.84 -7.27 0.23
N GLU A 82 -13.94 -6.71 1.44
CA GLU A 82 -14.90 -7.14 2.47
C GLU A 82 -16.37 -7.01 2.00
N ASN A 83 -16.66 -6.08 1.08
CA ASN A 83 -18.01 -5.78 0.60
C ASN A 83 -18.27 -6.25 -0.84
N ASN A 84 -17.41 -7.10 -1.42
CA ASN A 84 -17.52 -7.61 -2.79
C ASN A 84 -17.72 -6.50 -3.85
N MET A 85 -17.04 -5.36 -3.67
CA MET A 85 -17.03 -4.26 -4.63
C MET A 85 -15.98 -4.51 -5.71
N VAL A 86 -15.89 -3.59 -6.69
CA VAL A 86 -14.78 -3.57 -7.64
C VAL A 86 -13.46 -3.53 -6.86
N PRO A 87 -12.52 -4.47 -7.11
CA PRO A 87 -11.24 -4.53 -6.41
C PRO A 87 -10.45 -3.23 -6.50
N ILE A 88 -9.57 -3.00 -5.54
CA ILE A 88 -8.62 -1.87 -5.59
C ILE A 88 -7.77 -2.01 -6.84
N LYS A 89 -7.60 -0.92 -7.58
CA LYS A 89 -6.71 -0.90 -8.73
C LYS A 89 -5.26 -0.79 -8.26
N GLU A 90 -4.46 -1.79 -8.57
CA GLU A 90 -3.08 -1.91 -8.09
C GLU A 90 -2.09 -1.38 -9.12
N HIS A 91 -1.11 -0.60 -8.66
CA HIS A 91 -0.04 -0.03 -9.47
C HIS A 91 1.31 -0.32 -8.84
N LEU A 92 2.25 -0.83 -9.61
CA LEU A 92 3.63 -1.03 -9.15
C LEU A 92 4.46 0.24 -9.37
N LEU A 93 5.07 0.74 -8.31
CA LEU A 93 6.07 1.81 -8.36
C LEU A 93 7.43 1.25 -7.94
N LEU A 94 8.27 0.95 -8.93
CA LEU A 94 9.66 0.59 -8.68
C LEU A 94 10.46 1.82 -8.26
N THR A 95 11.05 1.76 -7.07
CA THR A 95 11.88 2.83 -6.52
C THR A 95 13.33 2.37 -6.34
N ARG A 96 14.26 3.34 -6.31
CA ARG A 96 15.70 3.08 -6.14
C ARG A 96 16.31 2.12 -7.18
N TYR A 97 15.72 2.06 -8.37
CA TYR A 97 16.17 1.20 -9.45
C TYR A 97 17.54 1.65 -9.99
N ASN A 98 18.47 0.71 -10.13
CA ASN A 98 19.80 0.98 -10.67
C ASN A 98 20.13 -0.04 -11.78
N PRO A 99 20.04 0.37 -13.07
CA PRO A 99 20.26 -0.53 -14.19
C PRO A 99 21.62 -1.23 -14.18
N SER A 100 22.68 -0.53 -13.74
CA SER A 100 24.04 -1.12 -13.68
C SER A 100 24.16 -2.21 -12.63
N ARG A 101 23.40 -2.12 -11.53
CA ARG A 101 23.34 -3.20 -10.52
C ARG A 101 22.54 -4.40 -11.03
N VAL A 102 21.47 -4.15 -11.78
CA VAL A 102 20.67 -5.21 -12.41
C VAL A 102 21.49 -5.97 -13.44
N SER A 103 22.21 -5.29 -14.33
CA SER A 103 23.05 -5.94 -15.35
C SER A 103 24.18 -6.80 -14.76
N ARG A 104 24.58 -6.54 -13.50
CA ARG A 104 25.59 -7.33 -12.78
C ARG A 104 24.99 -8.44 -11.92
N GLY A 105 23.66 -8.54 -11.81
CA GLY A 105 22.96 -9.50 -10.97
C GLY A 105 22.89 -9.13 -9.48
N ASP A 106 23.27 -7.91 -9.10
CA ASP A 106 23.23 -7.42 -7.71
C ASP A 106 21.83 -6.95 -7.26
N MET A 107 20.87 -6.93 -8.18
CA MET A 107 19.55 -6.31 -8.05
C MET A 107 18.57 -6.99 -9.03
N LEU A 108 17.29 -7.11 -8.65
CA LEU A 108 16.28 -7.74 -9.49
C LEU A 108 15.93 -6.87 -10.71
N SER A 109 15.69 -7.51 -11.86
CA SER A 109 15.18 -6.82 -13.03
C SER A 109 13.70 -6.45 -12.87
N MET A 110 13.18 -5.60 -13.76
CA MET A 110 11.76 -5.24 -13.73
C MET A 110 10.90 -6.47 -14.03
N GLU A 111 11.35 -7.29 -14.98
CA GLU A 111 10.70 -8.53 -15.40
C GLU A 111 10.63 -9.52 -14.25
N ASP A 112 11.73 -9.74 -13.51
CA ASP A 112 11.75 -10.63 -12.35
C ASP A 112 10.72 -10.19 -11.29
N ILE A 113 10.60 -8.89 -11.05
CA ILE A 113 9.68 -8.36 -10.03
C ILE A 113 8.23 -8.57 -10.46
N VAL A 114 7.90 -8.28 -11.73
CA VAL A 114 6.56 -8.50 -12.26
C VAL A 114 6.19 -9.98 -12.22
N ASP A 115 7.12 -10.88 -12.54
CA ASP A 115 6.87 -12.33 -12.49
C ASP A 115 6.66 -12.84 -11.05
N ILE A 116 7.31 -12.24 -10.05
CA ILE A 116 7.09 -12.58 -8.63
C ILE A 116 5.74 -12.09 -8.12
N LEU A 117 5.25 -10.94 -8.60
CA LEU A 117 4.01 -10.30 -8.13
C LEU A 117 2.75 -10.75 -8.89
N ARG A 118 2.84 -11.78 -9.74
CA ARG A 118 1.73 -12.33 -10.53
C ARG A 118 0.81 -13.28 -9.76
#